data_AF-A0A7W9XJ60-F1
#
_entry.id   AF-A0A7W9XJ60-F1
#
_cell.length_a   1.000
_cell.length_b   1.000
_cell.length_c   1.000
_cell.angle_alpha   90.00
_cell.angle_beta   90.00
_cell.angle_gamma   90.00
#
_symmetry.space_group_name_H-M   'P 1'
#
loop_
_entity.id
_entity.type
_entity.pdbx_description
1 polymer ?
#
loop_
_entity_poly.entity_id
_entity_poly.type
_entity_poly.pdbx_seq_one_letter_code
_entity_poly.pdbx_strand_id
1 'polypeptide(L)'
;MKLSTVAKVIARQSPEAYRSAVKMCEPCITNPSVIPAIHKAIKETYPELDRTDESILFAATVYTAYSPACLLASGVDRAPNGIRKVMCEVMGWQDAPVCNYYADLGRAYIKGAKFKERVSSILLGFQQFSVRSNQIELF
;
A
#
# COMPACT_ATOMS: atom_id res chain seq x y z
N MET A 1 14.51 1.01 -15.21
CA MET A 1 13.62 -0.12 -15.57
C MET A 1 13.55 -0.27 -17.08
N LYS A 2 13.74 -1.48 -17.63
CA LYS A 2 13.37 -1.76 -19.03
C LYS A 2 11.85 -1.94 -19.08
N LEU A 3 11.14 -1.09 -19.82
CA LEU A 3 9.71 -1.24 -20.04
C LEU A 3 9.43 -2.56 -20.78
N SER A 4 8.42 -3.30 -20.34
CA SER A 4 7.95 -4.49 -21.04
C SER A 4 7.49 -4.13 -22.45
N THR A 5 7.50 -5.09 -23.37
CA THR A 5 7.04 -4.89 -24.75
C THR A 5 5.62 -4.34 -24.79
N VAL A 6 4.75 -4.83 -23.91
CA VAL A 6 3.36 -4.35 -23.76
C VAL A 6 3.32 -2.89 -23.30
N ALA A 7 4.11 -2.52 -22.28
CA ALA A 7 4.18 -1.13 -21.80
C ALA A 7 4.69 -0.17 -22.88
N LYS A 8 5.64 -0.59 -23.72
CA LYS A 8 6.14 0.19 -24.86
C LYS A 8 5.08 0.39 -25.95
N VAL A 9 4.29 -0.64 -26.23
CA VAL A 9 3.18 -0.57 -27.21
C VAL A 9 2.09 0.39 -26.70
N ILE A 10 1.69 0.26 -25.43
CA ILE A 10 0.68 1.16 -24.83
C ILE A 10 1.20 2.60 -24.77
N ALA A 11 2.46 2.82 -24.39
CA ALA A 11 3.07 4.15 -24.38
C ALA A 11 3.10 4.80 -25.77
N ARG A 12 3.16 4.00 -26.85
CA ARG A 12 3.18 4.47 -28.24
C ARG A 12 1.79 4.68 -28.81
N GLN A 13 0.83 3.81 -28.50
CA GLN A 13 -0.54 3.85 -29.05
C GLN A 13 -1.46 4.79 -28.27
N SER A 14 -1.32 4.84 -26.94
CA SER A 14 -2.15 5.64 -26.04
C SER A 14 -1.29 6.30 -24.94
N PRO A 15 -0.51 7.33 -25.29
CA PRO A 15 0.44 7.97 -24.36
C PRO A 15 -0.23 8.57 -23.12
N GLU A 16 -1.47 9.02 -23.24
CA GLU A 16 -2.25 9.56 -22.11
C GLU A 16 -2.69 8.47 -21.14
N ALA A 17 -3.22 7.36 -21.65
CA ALA A 17 -3.57 6.20 -20.83
C ALA A 17 -2.34 5.64 -20.10
N TYR A 18 -1.20 5.58 -20.78
CA TYR A 18 0.06 5.18 -20.17
C TYR A 18 0.50 6.14 -19.06
N ARG A 19 0.45 7.46 -19.29
CA ARG A 19 0.80 8.47 -18.27
C ARG A 19 -0.14 8.40 -17.07
N SER A 20 -1.44 8.21 -17.28
CA SER A 20 -2.42 8.01 -16.21
C SER A 20 -2.14 6.74 -15.41
N ALA A 21 -1.82 5.62 -16.08
CA ALA A 21 -1.45 4.37 -15.41
C ALA A 21 -0.16 4.49 -14.59
N VAL A 22 0.87 5.14 -15.15
CA VAL A 22 2.11 5.43 -14.42
C VAL A 22 1.81 6.28 -13.20
N LYS A 23 1.00 7.34 -13.36
CA LYS A 23 0.56 8.17 -12.25
C LYS A 23 -0.12 7.29 -11.19
N MET A 24 -1.09 6.45 -11.51
CA MET A 24 -1.73 5.57 -10.51
C MET A 24 -0.76 4.68 -9.70
N CYS A 25 0.39 4.30 -10.28
CA CYS A 25 1.40 3.46 -9.64
C CYS A 25 2.46 4.24 -8.85
N GLU A 26 2.56 5.57 -8.99
CA GLU A 26 3.60 6.36 -8.31
C GLU A 26 3.46 6.33 -6.79
N PRO A 27 4.59 6.30 -6.05
CA PRO A 27 4.61 6.37 -4.60
C PRO A 27 3.88 7.59 -4.04
N CYS A 28 3.03 7.36 -3.07
CA CYS A 28 2.14 8.37 -2.51
C CYS A 28 2.58 8.84 -1.13
N ILE A 29 3.32 8.00 -0.42
CA ILE A 29 4.07 8.35 0.79
C ILE A 29 5.55 8.19 0.49
N THR A 30 6.29 9.30 0.62
CA THR A 30 7.75 9.33 0.52
C THR A 30 8.44 9.37 1.88
N ASN A 31 7.69 9.65 2.95
CA ASN A 31 8.22 9.78 4.31
C ASN A 31 7.85 8.56 5.18
N PRO A 32 8.80 7.65 5.49
CA PRO A 32 8.55 6.47 6.32
C PRO A 32 8.10 6.77 7.76
N SER A 33 8.31 7.99 8.25
CA SER A 33 7.98 8.39 9.64
C SER A 33 6.49 8.32 9.98
N VAL A 34 5.61 8.20 8.98
CA VAL A 34 4.16 8.03 9.19
C VAL A 34 3.75 6.58 9.49
N ILE A 35 4.60 5.60 9.17
CA ILE A 35 4.30 4.17 9.33
C ILE A 35 3.97 3.80 10.79
N PRO A 36 4.72 4.26 11.81
CA PRO A 36 4.35 4.02 13.21
C PRO A 36 3.00 4.64 13.60
N ALA A 37 2.66 5.80 13.03
CA ALA A 37 1.38 6.45 13.29
C ALA A 37 0.20 5.66 12.69
N ILE A 38 0.38 5.08 11.50
CA ILE A 38 -0.61 4.16 10.90
C ILE A 38 -0.87 2.96 11.81
N HIS A 39 0.19 2.37 12.37
CA HIS A 39 0.07 1.25 13.30
C HIS A 39 -0.69 1.63 14.57
N LYS A 40 -0.38 2.79 15.15
CA LYS A 40 -1.09 3.34 16.29
C LYS A 40 -2.58 3.53 15.99
N ALA A 41 -2.92 4.12 14.85
CA ALA A 41 -4.31 4.32 14.43
C ALA A 41 -5.08 3.00 14.27
N ILE A 42 -4.44 1.94 13.76
CA ILE A 42 -5.04 0.61 13.68
C ILE A 42 -5.39 0.09 15.08
N LYS A 43 -4.46 0.18 16.03
CA LYS A 43 -4.69 -0.28 17.41
C LYS A 43 -5.78 0.51 18.13
N GLU A 44 -5.87 1.81 17.87
CA GLU A 44 -6.90 2.66 18.46
C GLU A 44 -8.28 2.40 17.85
N THR A 45 -8.34 2.12 16.54
CA THR A 45 -9.61 1.93 15.81
C THR A 45 -10.15 0.50 15.97
N TYR A 46 -9.26 -0.49 15.99
CA TYR A 46 -9.60 -1.91 16.03
C TYR A 46 -8.78 -2.65 17.11
N PRO A 47 -8.99 -2.33 18.41
CA PRO A 47 -8.23 -2.94 19.51
C PRO A 47 -8.48 -4.45 19.67
N GLU A 48 -9.56 -4.98 19.09
CA GLU A 48 -9.97 -6.38 19.17
C GLU A 48 -9.26 -7.30 18.18
N LEU A 49 -8.49 -6.75 17.22
CA LEU A 49 -7.81 -7.57 16.21
C LEU A 49 -6.76 -8.47 16.87
N ASP A 50 -6.72 -9.72 16.42
CA ASP A 50 -5.61 -10.60 16.75
C ASP A 50 -4.33 -10.15 16.02
N ARG A 51 -3.20 -10.76 16.40
CA ARG A 51 -1.89 -10.38 15.86
C ARG A 51 -1.77 -10.59 14.36
N THR A 52 -2.45 -11.60 13.82
CA THR A 52 -2.40 -11.92 12.39
C THR A 52 -3.21 -10.91 11.60
N ASP A 53 -4.45 -10.64 12.02
CA ASP A 53 -5.33 -9.67 11.37
C ASP A 53 -4.75 -8.25 11.45
N GLU A 54 -4.17 -7.87 12.59
CA GLU A 54 -3.42 -6.62 12.75
C GLU A 54 -2.28 -6.53 11.73
N SER A 55 -1.52 -7.62 11.55
CA SER A 55 -0.39 -7.68 10.60
C SER A 55 -0.84 -7.56 9.14
N ILE A 56 -1.94 -8.22 8.78
CA ILE A 56 -2.53 -8.15 7.43
C ILE A 56 -3.06 -6.74 7.16
N LEU A 57 -3.82 -6.17 8.10
CA LEU A 57 -4.39 -4.83 7.98
C LEU A 57 -3.30 -3.76 7.93
N PHE A 58 -2.28 -3.85 8.77
CA PHE A 58 -1.14 -2.95 8.76
C PHE A 58 -0.37 -3.00 7.45
N ALA A 59 -0.03 -4.21 6.98
CA ALA A 59 0.66 -4.36 5.70
C ALA A 59 -0.18 -3.81 4.53
N ALA A 60 -1.46 -4.16 4.46
CA ALA A 60 -2.35 -3.66 3.43
C ALA A 60 -2.48 -2.13 3.47
N THR A 61 -2.57 -1.54 4.67
CA THR A 61 -2.70 -0.09 4.83
C THR A 61 -1.43 0.63 4.40
N VAL A 62 -0.25 0.19 4.85
CA VAL A 62 1.03 0.82 4.47
C VAL A 62 1.30 0.67 2.97
N TYR A 63 1.04 -0.50 2.38
CA TYR A 63 1.20 -0.70 0.95
C TYR A 63 0.20 0.10 0.14
N THR A 64 -1.04 0.23 0.61
CA THR A 64 -2.03 1.09 -0.02
C THR A 64 -1.61 2.56 0.03
N ALA A 65 -1.12 3.01 1.19
CA ALA A 65 -0.66 4.37 1.39
C ALA A 65 0.59 4.68 0.56
N TYR A 66 1.45 3.68 0.34
CA TYR A 66 2.63 3.80 -0.52
C TYR A 66 2.28 3.75 -2.00
N SER A 67 1.58 2.72 -2.47
CA SER A 67 1.11 2.59 -3.85
C SER A 67 -0.03 1.55 -3.90
N PRO A 68 -1.29 1.98 -4.09
CA PRO A 68 -2.45 1.10 -4.18
C PRO A 68 -2.30 -0.04 -5.19
N ALA A 69 -1.60 0.23 -6.29
CA ALA A 69 -1.37 -0.72 -7.37
C ALA A 69 -0.59 -1.98 -6.91
N CYS A 70 0.24 -1.87 -5.86
CA CYS A 70 0.98 -3.01 -5.30
C CYS A 70 0.05 -4.10 -4.77
N LEU A 71 -1.16 -3.77 -4.32
CA LEU A 71 -2.14 -4.74 -3.84
C LEU A 71 -3.10 -5.22 -4.93
N LEU A 72 -3.22 -4.50 -6.05
CA LEU A 72 -4.22 -4.82 -7.09
C LEU A 72 -3.69 -5.75 -8.19
N ALA A 73 -2.38 -5.70 -8.48
CA ALA A 73 -1.79 -6.52 -9.54
C ALA A 73 -0.59 -7.35 -9.03
N SER A 74 -0.54 -8.61 -9.47
CA SER A 74 0.60 -9.49 -9.21
C SER A 74 1.84 -8.99 -9.96
N GLY A 75 2.96 -8.84 -9.25
CA GLY A 75 4.24 -8.42 -9.85
C GLY A 75 4.47 -6.91 -9.89
N VAL A 76 3.57 -6.10 -9.31
CA VAL A 76 3.84 -4.68 -9.05
C VAL A 76 4.83 -4.55 -7.89
N ASP A 77 5.79 -3.63 -8.05
CA ASP A 77 7.01 -3.54 -7.26
C ASP A 77 6.77 -3.59 -5.74
N ARG A 78 7.68 -4.31 -5.06
CA ARG A 78 7.75 -4.38 -3.60
C ARG A 78 7.97 -2.98 -3.04
N ALA A 79 7.43 -2.70 -1.84
CA ALA A 79 7.74 -1.45 -1.16
C ALA A 79 9.29 -1.32 -1.00
N PRO A 80 9.84 -0.09 -1.10
CA PRO A 80 11.27 0.15 -1.00
C PRO A 80 11.82 -0.31 0.36
N ASN A 81 13.11 -0.62 0.39
CA ASN A 81 13.77 -1.17 1.58
C ASN A 81 13.57 -0.31 2.84
N GLY A 82 13.54 1.02 2.70
CA GLY A 82 13.29 1.93 3.82
C GLY A 82 11.92 1.74 4.47
N ILE A 83 10.86 1.58 3.66
CA ILE A 83 9.50 1.36 4.16
C ILE A 83 9.42 -0.01 4.85
N ARG A 84 9.93 -1.06 4.19
CA ARG A 84 9.91 -2.42 4.76
C ARG A 84 10.70 -2.51 6.07
N LYS A 85 11.83 -1.81 6.17
CA LYS A 85 12.62 -1.74 7.41
C LYS A 85 11.80 -1.16 8.56
N VAL A 86 11.13 -0.02 8.34
CA VAL A 86 10.29 0.60 9.38
C VAL A 86 9.09 -0.27 9.73
N MET A 87 8.48 -0.96 8.75
CA MET A 87 7.41 -1.93 9.03
C MET A 87 7.89 -3.07 9.93
N CYS A 88 9.07 -3.63 9.66
CA CYS A 88 9.68 -4.66 10.50
C CYS A 88 9.94 -4.16 11.92
N GLU A 89 10.46 -2.93 12.07
CA GLU A 89 10.71 -2.32 13.38
C GLU A 89 9.41 -2.13 14.18
N VAL A 90 8.36 -1.61 13.54
CA VAL A 90 7.06 -1.36 14.17
C VAL A 90 6.36 -2.65 14.60
N MET A 91 6.43 -3.68 13.78
CA MET A 91 5.77 -4.96 14.04
C MET A 91 6.67 -6.01 14.70
N GLY A 92 7.93 -5.70 14.96
CA GLY A 92 8.91 -6.69 15.44
C GLY A 92 9.07 -7.90 14.51
N TRP A 93 8.90 -7.70 13.20
CA TRP A 93 9.12 -8.78 12.23
C TRP A 93 10.62 -8.99 11.99
N GLN A 94 11.02 -10.25 11.79
CA GLN A 94 12.42 -10.62 11.67
C GLN A 94 13.09 -10.05 10.41
N ASP A 95 12.37 -10.01 9.28
CA ASP A 95 12.96 -9.64 8.00
C ASP A 95 11.95 -9.04 6.99
N ALA A 96 12.50 -8.43 5.93
CA ALA A 96 11.72 -7.81 4.85
C ALA A 96 10.84 -8.80 4.04
N PRO A 97 11.19 -10.10 3.89
CA PRO A 97 10.30 -11.14 3.39
C PRO A 97 8.95 -11.21 4.11
N VAL A 98 8.92 -11.12 5.45
CA VAL A 98 7.67 -11.15 6.23
C VAL A 98 6.73 -10.01 5.82
N CYS A 99 7.24 -8.82 5.50
CA CYS A 99 6.41 -7.73 4.97
C CYS A 99 5.68 -8.11 3.68
N ASN A 100 6.35 -8.86 2.79
CA ASN A 100 5.75 -9.26 1.51
C ASN A 100 4.71 -10.37 1.73
N TYR A 101 4.97 -11.29 2.67
CA TYR A 101 4.02 -12.33 3.06
C TYR A 101 2.67 -11.71 3.50
N TYR A 102 2.70 -10.76 4.43
CA TYR A 102 1.46 -10.10 4.88
C TYR A 102 0.85 -9.19 3.82
N ALA A 103 1.65 -8.59 2.93
CA ALA A 103 1.12 -7.83 1.80
C ALA A 103 0.38 -8.73 0.78
N ASP A 104 0.90 -9.94 0.52
CA ASP A 104 0.25 -10.91 -0.35
C ASP A 104 -1.06 -11.43 0.26
N LEU A 105 -1.11 -11.64 1.58
CA LEU A 105 -2.37 -11.89 2.30
C LEU A 105 -3.31 -10.68 2.17
N GLY A 106 -2.82 -9.47 2.41
CA GLY A 106 -3.58 -8.23 2.26
C GLY A 106 -4.21 -8.06 0.87
N ARG A 107 -3.51 -8.47 -0.20
CA ARG A 107 -4.04 -8.50 -1.57
C ARG A 107 -5.25 -9.42 -1.74
N ALA A 108 -5.34 -10.52 -0.99
CA ALA A 108 -6.53 -11.37 -1.00
C ALA A 108 -7.70 -10.69 -0.27
N TYR A 109 -7.42 -10.07 0.88
CA TYR A 109 -8.44 -9.46 1.76
C TYR A 109 -9.01 -8.15 1.20
N ILE A 110 -8.20 -7.33 0.50
CA ILE A 110 -8.62 -6.04 -0.07
C ILE A 110 -9.77 -6.16 -1.09
N LYS A 111 -10.00 -7.37 -1.63
CA LYS A 111 -11.13 -7.66 -2.53
C LYS A 111 -12.47 -7.64 -1.79
N GLY A 112 -12.48 -7.81 -0.47
CA GLY A 112 -13.67 -7.74 0.36
C GLY A 112 -14.01 -6.30 0.73
N ALA A 113 -15.26 -5.89 0.50
CA ALA A 113 -15.73 -4.52 0.76
C ALA A 113 -15.46 -4.04 2.19
N LYS A 114 -15.77 -4.88 3.20
CA LYS A 114 -15.54 -4.55 4.61
C LYS A 114 -14.07 -4.29 4.95
N PHE A 115 -13.15 -5.10 4.41
CA PHE A 115 -11.73 -4.93 4.67
C PHE A 115 -11.19 -3.70 3.96
N LYS A 116 -11.64 -3.45 2.73
CA LYS A 116 -11.33 -2.25 1.97
C LYS A 116 -11.78 -0.98 2.71
N GLU A 117 -12.99 -0.97 3.28
CA GLU A 117 -13.49 0.13 4.11
C GLU A 117 -12.61 0.38 5.34
N ARG A 118 -12.15 -0.67 6.03
CA ARG A 118 -11.23 -0.52 7.17
C ARG A 118 -9.94 0.17 6.76
N VAL A 119 -9.33 -0.27 5.66
CA VAL A 119 -8.11 0.36 5.11
C VAL A 119 -8.37 1.83 4.77
N SER A 120 -9.46 2.13 4.05
CA SER A 120 -9.83 3.51 3.69
C SER A 120 -10.08 4.39 4.93
N SER A 121 -10.75 3.86 5.95
CA SER A 121 -11.03 4.58 7.20
C SER A 121 -9.76 5.00 7.92
N ILE A 122 -8.77 4.10 8.02
CA ILE A 122 -7.48 4.42 8.63
C ILE A 122 -6.78 5.50 7.82
N LEU A 123 -6.70 5.31 6.50
CA LEU A 123 -5.97 6.23 5.62
C LEU A 123 -6.57 7.63 5.58
N LEU A 124 -7.86 7.79 5.88
CA LEU A 124 -8.53 9.08 5.91
C LEU A 124 -7.86 10.04 6.89
N GLY A 125 -7.38 9.54 8.03
CA GLY A 125 -6.57 10.31 8.99
C GLY A 125 -5.15 10.67 8.49
N PHE A 126 -4.69 10.09 7.38
CA PHE A 126 -3.35 10.27 6.83
C PHE A 126 -3.33 10.93 5.45
N GLN A 127 -4.47 11.40 4.93
CA GLN A 127 -4.55 12.09 3.62
C GLN A 127 -3.55 13.25 3.49
N GLN A 128 -3.36 14.01 4.58
CA GLN A 128 -2.43 15.14 4.65
C GLN A 128 -0.96 14.76 4.41
N PHE A 129 -0.60 13.49 4.59
CA PHE A 129 0.74 12.96 4.33
C PHE A 129 0.87 12.32 2.95
N SER A 130 -0.25 12.18 2.22
CA SER A 130 -0.22 11.75 0.83
C SER A 130 0.16 12.92 -0.06
N VAL A 131 1.03 12.66 -1.03
CA VAL A 131 1.34 13.59 -2.12
C VAL A 131 0.12 13.79 -3.05
N ARG A 132 -0.99 13.08 -2.82
CA ARG A 132 -2.24 13.18 -3.59
C ARG A 132 -3.47 13.34 -2.70
N SER A 133 -4.11 14.49 -2.79
CA SER A 133 -5.26 14.86 -1.95
C SER A 133 -6.52 13.99 -2.14
N ASN A 134 -6.72 13.37 -3.32
CA ASN A 134 -7.95 12.59 -3.66
C ASN A 134 -7.75 11.07 -3.64
N GLN A 135 -6.74 10.57 -2.93
CA GLN A 135 -6.28 9.21 -3.16
C GLN A 135 -7.14 8.11 -2.53
N ILE A 136 -7.95 8.48 -1.53
CA ILE A 136 -8.85 7.55 -0.83
C ILE A 136 -10.13 7.31 -1.63
N GLU A 137 -10.45 8.22 -2.55
CA GLU A 137 -11.59 8.10 -3.47
C GLU A 137 -11.24 7.31 -4.73
N LEU A 138 -9.94 7.09 -5.01
CA LEU A 138 -9.47 6.34 -6.19
C LEU A 138 -9.52 4.81 -6.01
N PHE A 139 -10.22 4.36 -4.98
CA PHE A 139 -10.37 2.95 -4.61
C PHE A 139 -11.67 2.34 -5.08
#